data_AF-A0A382H101-F1
#
_entry.id   AF-A0A382H101-F1
#
_cell.length_a   1.000
_cell.length_b   1.000
_cell.length_c   1.000
_cell.angle_alpha   90.00
_cell.angle_beta   90.00
_cell.angle_gamma   90.00
#
_symmetry.space_group_name_H-M   'P 1'
#
loop_
_entity.id
_entity.type
_entity.pdbx_description
1 polymer ?
#
loop_
_entity_poly.entity_id
_entity_poly.type
_entity_poly.pdbx_seq_one_letter_code
_entity_poly.pdbx_strand_id
1 'polypeptide(L)' 'MPEIEIGLGKSGRRAYGFDDIAILPSRRTRDPGDVDITWKMDAYRFDLPLMASAMDGVVSPTTAIEIGRLGGVA' A
#
# COMPACT_ATOMS: atom_id res chain seq x y z
N MET A 1 -18.18 -11.86 11.52
CA MET A 1 -18.52 -12.84 10.45
C MET A 1 -18.18 -14.22 10.99
N PRO A 2 -19.07 -15.21 10.87
CA PRO A 2 -18.83 -16.54 11.41
C PRO A 2 -17.67 -17.25 10.70
N GLU A 3 -16.93 -18.09 11.42
CA GLU A 3 -15.97 -19.04 10.85
C GLU A 3 -16.71 -20.06 9.98
N ILE A 4 -16.11 -20.43 8.84
CA ILE A 4 -16.64 -21.43 7.91
C ILE A 4 -15.96 -22.76 8.24
N GLU A 5 -16.75 -23.80 8.50
CA GLU A 5 -16.23 -25.14 8.69
C GLU A 5 -15.71 -25.69 7.35
N ILE A 6 -14.45 -26.12 7.34
CA ILE A 6 -13.80 -26.78 6.19
C ILE A 6 -13.93 -28.31 6.34
N GLY A 7 -13.88 -28.80 7.59
CA GLY A 7 -13.99 -30.21 7.97
C GLY A 7 -12.81 -30.70 8.81
N LEU A 8 -12.93 -31.88 9.44
CA LEU A 8 -11.90 -32.47 10.32
C LEU A 8 -11.46 -31.54 11.46
N GLY A 9 -12.39 -30.75 12.02
CA GLY A 9 -12.09 -29.77 13.06
C GLY A 9 -11.30 -28.56 12.56
N LYS A 10 -11.19 -28.35 11.24
CA LYS A 10 -10.61 -27.14 10.65
C LYS A 10 -11.71 -26.17 10.29
N SER A 11 -11.51 -24.92 10.70
CA SER A 11 -12.31 -23.77 10.30
C SER A 11 -11.43 -22.72 9.61
N GLY A 12 -12.06 -21.84 8.85
CA GLY A 12 -11.39 -20.73 8.21
C GLY A 12 -12.25 -19.48 8.21
N ARG A 13 -11.60 -18.32 8.23
CA ARG A 13 -12.25 -17.03 7.99
C ARG A 13 -12.19 -16.69 6.50
N ARG A 14 -13.29 -16.23 5.93
CA ARG A 14 -13.30 -15.68 4.57
C ARG A 14 -12.37 -14.45 4.50
N ALA A 15 -11.45 -14.46 3.56
CA ALA A 15 -10.59 -13.33 3.20
C ALA A 15 -11.01 -12.77 1.84
N TYR A 16 -10.52 -11.57 1.54
CA TYR A 16 -10.79 -10.86 0.29
C TYR A 16 -9.46 -10.33 -0.25
N GLY A 17 -9.24 -10.49 -1.55
CA GLY A 17 -8.15 -9.83 -2.27
C GLY A 17 -8.52 -8.40 -2.66
N PHE A 18 -7.60 -7.68 -3.30
CA PHE A 18 -7.90 -6.35 -3.85
C PHE A 18 -8.93 -6.42 -4.99
N ASP A 19 -8.97 -7.51 -5.75
CA ASP A 19 -9.93 -7.71 -6.85
C ASP A 19 -11.37 -7.98 -6.37
N ASP A 20 -11.55 -8.33 -5.09
CA ASP A 20 -12.86 -8.59 -4.49
C ASP A 20 -13.53 -7.30 -3.96
N ILE A 21 -12.81 -6.18 -3.91
CA ILE A 21 -13.26 -4.95 -3.25
C ILE A 21 -13.07 -3.71 -4.13
N ALA A 22 -13.94 -2.71 -3.95
CA ALA A 22 -13.83 -1.42 -4.61
C ALA A 22 -14.12 -0.27 -3.62
N ILE A 23 -13.49 0.87 -3.83
CA ILE A 23 -13.74 2.10 -3.06
C ILE A 23 -14.86 2.87 -3.76
N LEU A 24 -15.99 3.08 -3.08
CA LEU A 24 -17.11 3.86 -3.61
C LEU A 24 -17.05 5.31 -3.12
N PRO A 25 -17.31 6.31 -4.00
CA PRO A 25 -17.50 7.68 -3.57
C PRO A 25 -18.80 7.80 -2.77
N SER A 26 -18.73 8.39 -1.57
CA SER A 26 -19.89 8.61 -0.69
C SER A 26 -20.14 10.08 -0.35
N ARG A 27 -19.19 10.97 -0.71
CA ARG A 27 -19.20 12.40 -0.39
C ARG A 27 -18.81 13.23 -1.63
N ARG A 28 -18.60 14.53 -1.42
CA ARG A 28 -18.12 15.46 -2.46
C ARG A 28 -16.72 15.06 -2.94
N THR A 29 -16.49 15.24 -4.24
CA THR A 29 -15.18 15.10 -4.86
C THR A 29 -14.27 16.27 -4.46
N ARG A 30 -12.95 16.03 -4.49
CA ARG A 30 -11.90 17.03 -4.32
C ARG A 30 -11.03 17.04 -5.57
N ASP A 31 -10.37 18.16 -5.81
CA ASP A 31 -9.34 18.20 -6.84
C ASP A 31 -8.19 17.27 -6.43
N PRO A 32 -7.70 16.39 -7.33
CA PRO A 32 -6.56 15.53 -7.00
C PRO A 32 -5.31 16.31 -6.58
N GLY A 33 -5.10 17.53 -7.08
CA GLY A 33 -3.99 18.40 -6.70
C GLY A 33 -4.08 18.98 -5.28
N ASP A 34 -5.27 18.94 -4.67
CA ASP A 34 -5.49 19.37 -3.28
C ASP A 34 -5.20 18.25 -2.27
N VAL A 35 -4.81 17.05 -2.71
CA VAL A 35 -4.58 15.89 -1.84
C VAL A 35 -3.12 15.85 -1.38
N ASP A 36 -2.88 15.96 -0.07
CA ASP A 36 -1.57 15.72 0.52
C ASP A 36 -1.28 14.21 0.56
N ILE A 37 -0.32 13.80 -0.28
CA ILE A 37 0.16 12.41 -0.36
C ILE A 37 1.47 12.19 0.40
N THR A 38 1.95 13.18 1.17
CA THR A 38 3.19 13.03 1.93
C THR A 38 3.04 11.97 3.01
N TRP A 39 4.11 11.20 3.21
CA TRP A 39 4.16 10.10 4.15
C TRP A 39 5.18 10.37 5.25
N LYS A 40 4.74 10.30 6.51
CA LYS A 40 5.62 10.37 7.67
C LYS A 40 5.84 8.97 8.22
N MET A 41 7.10 8.59 8.33
CA MET A 41 7.51 7.33 8.92
C MET A 41 8.59 7.62 9.97
N ASP A 42 8.19 7.56 11.24
CA ASP A 42 9.03 7.97 12.38
C ASP A 42 9.61 9.40 12.18
N ALA A 43 10.93 9.55 12.14
CA ALA A 43 11.60 10.83 11.95
C ALA A 43 11.65 11.31 10.48
N TYR A 44 11.20 10.50 9.52
CA TYR A 44 11.34 10.78 8.09
C TYR A 44 10.03 11.28 7.48
N ARG A 45 10.15 12.19 6.50
CA ARG A 45 9.04 12.65 5.66
C ARG A 45 9.39 12.40 4.19
N PHE A 46 8.47 11.77 3.49
CA PHE A 46 8.54 11.44 2.07
C PHE A 46 7.42 12.17 1.33
N ASP A 47 7.68 12.59 0.08
CA ASP A 47 6.69 13.26 -0.75
C ASP A 47 5.74 12.27 -1.43
N LEU A 48 6.14 11.00 -1.52
CA LEU A 48 5.37 9.91 -2.11
C LEU A 48 5.23 8.76 -1.09
N PRO A 49 4.02 8.21 -0.86
CA PRO A 49 3.80 7.10 0.05
C PRO A 49 4.15 5.77 -0.63
N LEU A 50 5.39 5.65 -1.11
CA LEU A 50 5.88 4.51 -1.88
C LEU A 50 7.24 4.07 -1.34
N MET A 51 7.34 2.77 -1.07
CA MET A 51 8.57 2.09 -0.67
C MET A 51 8.92 1.02 -1.71
N ALA A 52 10.18 1.01 -2.15
CA ALA A 52 10.69 -0.06 -2.99
C ALA A 52 10.77 -1.37 -2.22
N SER A 53 10.54 -2.49 -2.92
CA SER A 53 10.76 -3.79 -2.31
C SER A 53 12.25 -4.01 -2.07
N ALA A 54 12.62 -4.52 -0.89
CA ALA A 54 14.00 -4.85 -0.53
C ALA A 54 14.48 -6.15 -1.21
N MET A 55 14.45 -6.16 -2.54
CA MET A 55 14.88 -7.28 -3.39
C MET A 55 16.04 -6.83 -4.28
N ASP A 56 17.04 -7.69 -4.43
CA ASP A 56 18.19 -7.49 -5.33
C ASP A 56 17.79 -7.37 -6.81
N GLY A 57 16.72 -8.04 -7.20
CA GLY A 57 16.12 -7.93 -8.54
C GLY A 57 15.35 -6.64 -8.80
N VAL A 58 15.12 -5.79 -7.78
CA VAL A 58 14.38 -4.53 -7.90
C VAL A 58 15.26 -3.32 -7.58
N VAL A 59 16.11 -3.41 -6.55
CA VAL A 59 16.85 -2.27 -6.00
C VAL A 59 18.36 -2.45 -6.18
N SER A 60 18.91 -1.65 -7.09
CA SER A 60 20.33 -1.29 -7.18
C SER A 60 20.59 0.08 -6.53
N PRO A 61 21.86 0.46 -6.27
CA PRO A 61 22.18 1.80 -5.78
C PRO A 61 21.63 2.93 -6.66
N THR A 62 21.68 2.75 -7.99
CA THR A 62 21.15 3.75 -8.93
C THR A 62 19.64 3.89 -8.80
N THR A 63 18.90 2.78 -8.76
CA THR A 63 17.43 2.83 -8.61
C THR A 63 17.02 3.38 -7.25
N ALA A 64 17.77 3.09 -6.18
CA ALA A 64 17.48 3.64 -4.86
C ALA A 64 17.56 5.17 -4.84
N ILE A 65 18.60 5.73 -5.47
CA ILE A 65 18.77 7.19 -5.61
C ILE A 65 17.61 7.80 -6.42
N GLU A 66 17.23 7.18 -7.54
CA GLU A 66 16.13 7.69 -8.36
C GLU A 66 14.78 7.64 -7.62
N ILE A 67 14.51 6.59 -6.85
CA ILE A 67 13.29 6.50 -6.04
C ILE A 67 13.27 7.60 -4.97
N GLY A 68 14.40 7.86 -4.32
CA GLY A 68 14.54 8.99 -3.39
C GLY A 68 14.29 10.35 -4.05
N ARG A 69 14.78 10.56 -5.28
CA ARG A 69 14.52 11.79 -6.06
C ARG A 69 13.06 11.96 -6.45
N LEU A 70 12.34 10.86 -6.69
CA LEU A 70 10.90 10.85 -6.95
C LEU A 70 10.05 11.02 -5.67
N GLY A 71 10.69 11.14 -4.50
CA GLY A 71 10.04 11.38 -3.22
C GLY A 71 9.63 10.12 -2.45
N GLY A 72 10.02 8.93 -2.92
CA GLY A 72 9.80 7.65 -2.23
C GLY A 72 11.00 7.21 -1.38
N VAL A 73 10.96 5.97 -0.91
CA VAL A 73 12.05 5.35 -0.14
C VAL A 73 12.46 4.01 -0.74
N ALA A 74 13.76 3.73 -0.79
CA ALA A 74 14.34 2.52 -1.35
C ALA A 74 15.64 2.16 -0.64
#